data_AF-A0A6N7ZD54-F1
#
_entry.id   AF-A0A6N7ZD54-F1
#
_cell.length_a   1.000
_cell.length_b   1.000
_cell.length_c   1.000
_cell.angle_alpha   90.00
_cell.angle_beta   90.00
_cell.angle_gamma   90.00
#
_symmetry.space_group_name_H-M   'P 1'
#
loop_
_entity.id
_entity.type
_entity.pdbx_description
1 polymer ?
#
loop_
_entity_poly.entity_id
_entity_poly.type
_entity_poly.pdbx_seq_one_letter_code
_entity_poly.pdbx_strand_id
1 'polypeptide(L)'
;MRYVIIGAGAIGSTVAAQLHLAGIPTVLIARGEHGAVIREHGLRYVRPDGARQVRLDVAGGAHEVELTGDDVLVLATKAQDTEAVLREWSWRPAGAGVAADLPIVSLQNGLESERAALRRFRTVFGAAIWQPASFLRPGEVTAEGGEKQGIFWLGQYPAGQDPRLEGIAAGFRAANFAVQIVPDLVHWKAGKLLGNLRNAVDALYGPNPKLAAALRAEALGVFKAAGMTAADLASESEVDLSVASVPEASSIVRGGSSTWQSLMRGTGSVEADFLNGEIVLLGRLHGVPTPLNEALQHRIGVAADRREPPRSADLDELLAVVPPVLVSAEELARQLESADPPVLLDVRWALGDLNGHQHYLDGHIPGAVYVDLDTELAAPAVPQDGRHPLPDPDALQAAARRWGVREGSRVVAYDNSGNLAAARAWWLLRWAGVSDVRLLDGGLRAWGERPLEKGFGRIPEAGDVVVKPGNMPVLAMDEAGAFPGVLLDARAGERYRGEQEPIDPRAGHIPGAVSAPTTENLAADGRFRTPDELSARFAALGASTNEVGVYCGSGVTASHEIAALAVAGIEAALYPGSWSQWSNYPDRPAATGPTP
;
A
#
# COMPACT_ATOMS: atom_id res chain seq x y z
N MET A 1 31.07 8.62 -26.80
CA MET A 1 30.54 8.97 -25.46
C MET A 1 31.47 8.38 -24.42
N ARG A 2 31.82 9.16 -23.39
CA ARG A 2 32.50 8.68 -22.18
C ARG A 2 31.50 8.75 -21.02
N TYR A 3 31.49 7.74 -20.15
CA TYR A 3 30.56 7.69 -19.02
C TYR A 3 31.24 8.09 -17.72
N VAL A 4 30.64 9.02 -16.98
CA VAL A 4 31.09 9.40 -15.63
C VAL A 4 30.08 8.83 -14.64
N ILE A 5 30.44 7.72 -14.00
CA ILE A 5 29.56 6.99 -13.08
C ILE A 5 29.71 7.58 -11.68
N ILE A 6 28.70 8.34 -11.25
CA ILE A 6 28.68 9.04 -9.98
C ILE A 6 28.08 8.13 -8.92
N GLY A 7 28.95 7.52 -8.11
CA GLY A 7 28.56 6.64 -7.00
C GLY A 7 29.03 5.20 -7.19
N ALA A 8 30.09 4.82 -6.47
CA ALA A 8 30.66 3.48 -6.48
C ALA A 8 29.97 2.49 -5.53
N GLY A 9 28.64 2.46 -5.55
CA GLY A 9 27.85 1.42 -4.90
C GLY A 9 27.81 0.13 -5.72
N ALA A 10 26.99 -0.84 -5.31
CA ALA A 10 26.84 -2.11 -6.04
C ALA A 10 26.46 -1.92 -7.52
N ILE A 11 25.48 -1.04 -7.79
CA ILE A 11 25.01 -0.74 -9.14
C ILE A 11 26.07 0.03 -9.93
N GLY A 12 26.53 1.16 -9.42
CA GLY A 12 27.50 2.01 -10.13
C GLY A 12 28.83 1.30 -10.44
N SER A 13 29.37 0.54 -9.47
CA SER A 13 30.59 -0.25 -9.71
C SER A 13 30.37 -1.36 -10.73
N THR A 14 29.18 -1.96 -10.78
CA THR A 14 28.82 -2.95 -11.82
C THR A 14 28.72 -2.31 -13.20
N VAL A 15 28.03 -1.18 -13.33
CA VAL A 15 27.90 -0.45 -14.60
C VAL A 15 29.27 0.00 -15.09
N ALA A 16 30.10 0.56 -14.21
CA ALA A 16 31.45 0.98 -14.56
C ALA A 16 32.34 -0.19 -15.01
N ALA A 17 32.29 -1.32 -14.29
CA ALA A 17 33.01 -2.54 -14.66
C ALA A 17 32.61 -3.04 -16.05
N GLN A 18 31.31 -3.08 -16.34
CA GLN A 18 30.81 -3.61 -17.60
C GLN A 18 31.09 -2.70 -18.79
N LEU A 19 30.93 -1.38 -18.64
CA LEU A 19 31.32 -0.43 -19.68
C LEU A 19 32.82 -0.52 -19.97
N HIS A 20 33.65 -0.57 -18.92
CA HIS A 20 35.10 -0.74 -19.08
C HIS A 20 35.47 -2.05 -19.78
N LEU A 21 34.85 -3.18 -19.40
CA LEU A 21 35.08 -4.48 -20.03
C LEU A 21 34.63 -4.52 -21.50
N ALA A 22 33.65 -3.70 -21.86
CA ALA A 22 33.21 -3.50 -23.25
C ALA A 22 34.10 -2.52 -24.04
N GLY A 23 35.18 -2.00 -23.44
CA GLY A 23 36.08 -1.02 -24.07
C GLY A 23 35.48 0.38 -24.18
N ILE A 24 34.43 0.68 -23.42
CA ILE A 24 33.76 1.99 -23.43
C ILE A 24 34.44 2.89 -22.39
N PRO A 25 34.93 4.09 -22.79
CA PRO A 25 35.60 5.01 -21.86
C PRO A 25 34.72 5.35 -20.66
N THR A 26 35.22 5.10 -19.46
CA THR A 26 34.45 5.20 -18.22
C THR A 26 35.31 5.69 -17.06
N VAL A 27 34.79 6.64 -16.29
CA VAL A 27 35.37 7.10 -15.02
C VAL A 27 34.38 6.79 -13.90
N LEU A 28 34.85 6.13 -12.84
CA LEU A 28 34.04 5.83 -11.66
C LEU A 28 34.37 6.80 -10.52
N ILE A 29 33.34 7.44 -9.97
CA ILE A 29 33.47 8.32 -8.80
C ILE A 29 33.31 7.49 -7.53
N ALA A 30 34.43 7.28 -6.83
CA ALA A 30 34.50 6.46 -5.61
C ALA A 30 35.23 7.21 -4.49
N ARG A 31 34.51 7.45 -3.39
CA ARG A 31 35.02 8.13 -2.19
C ARG A 31 35.51 7.13 -1.13
N GLY A 32 36.31 7.65 -0.20
CA GLY A 32 36.73 6.94 0.99
C GLY A 32 37.53 5.66 0.71
N GLU A 33 37.48 4.73 1.66
CA GLU A 33 38.24 3.48 1.62
C GLU A 33 37.91 2.64 0.38
N HIS A 34 36.64 2.54 -0.01
CA HIS A 34 36.25 1.77 -1.21
C HIS A 34 36.93 2.30 -2.47
N GLY A 35 36.97 3.62 -2.66
CA GLY A 35 37.66 4.23 -3.80
C GLY A 35 39.18 4.10 -3.76
N ALA A 36 39.79 4.15 -2.57
CA ALA A 36 41.23 3.94 -2.40
C ALA A 36 41.63 2.51 -2.79
N VAL A 37 40.89 1.50 -2.31
CA VAL A 37 41.13 0.08 -2.63
C VAL A 37 40.97 -0.18 -4.13
N ILE A 38 39.95 0.39 -4.78
CA ILE A 38 39.77 0.22 -6.23
C ILE A 38 40.92 0.87 -7.01
N ARG A 39 41.39 2.06 -6.61
CA ARG A 39 42.54 2.70 -7.26
C ARG A 39 43.81 1.85 -7.14
N GLU A 40 44.10 1.35 -5.95
CA GLU A 40 45.33 0.63 -5.67
C GLU A 40 45.34 -0.79 -6.28
N HIS A 41 44.24 -1.53 -6.11
CA HIS A 41 44.20 -2.96 -6.44
C HIS A 41 43.24 -3.29 -7.59
N GLY A 42 42.40 -2.36 -8.02
CA GLY A 42 41.25 -2.62 -8.91
C GLY A 42 39.99 -3.00 -8.14
N LEU A 43 38.87 -3.10 -8.86
CA LEU A 43 37.61 -3.62 -8.35
C LEU A 43 37.63 -5.15 -8.42
N ARG A 44 37.46 -5.82 -7.29
CA ARG A 44 37.13 -7.24 -7.25
C ARG A 44 35.65 -7.39 -7.61
N TYR A 45 35.39 -7.80 -8.84
CA TYR A 45 34.07 -7.91 -9.42
C TYR A 45 33.65 -9.38 -9.49
N VAL A 46 32.65 -9.76 -8.69
CA VAL A 46 32.23 -11.16 -8.54
C VAL A 46 30.93 -11.41 -9.29
N ARG A 47 30.92 -12.42 -10.14
CA ARG A 47 29.77 -12.88 -10.91
C ARG A 47 29.56 -14.39 -10.72
N PRO A 48 28.41 -14.96 -11.15
CA PRO A 48 28.18 -16.39 -11.07
C PRO A 48 29.24 -17.23 -11.79
N ASP A 49 29.86 -16.70 -12.84
CA ASP A 49 30.94 -17.32 -13.61
C ASP A 49 32.34 -17.18 -12.96
N GLY A 50 32.46 -16.39 -11.88
CA GLY A 50 33.70 -16.22 -11.12
C GLY A 50 34.03 -14.78 -10.76
N ALA A 51 35.08 -14.64 -9.94
CA ALA A 51 35.62 -13.35 -9.55
C ALA A 51 36.72 -12.88 -10.52
N ARG A 52 36.70 -11.59 -10.86
CA ARG A 52 37.71 -10.95 -11.71
C ARG A 52 38.17 -9.63 -11.10
N GLN A 53 39.42 -9.25 -11.38
CA GLN A 53 39.98 -7.96 -10.96
C GLN A 53 39.89 -6.98 -12.12
N VAL A 54 39.12 -5.89 -11.98
CA VAL A 54 38.90 -4.90 -13.04
C VAL A 54 39.60 -3.59 -12.67
N ARG A 55 40.52 -3.14 -13.51
CA ARG A 55 41.24 -1.87 -13.31
C ARG A 55 40.43 -0.72 -13.90
N LEU A 56 39.73 0.02 -13.03
CA LEU A 56 38.90 1.15 -13.42
C LEU A 56 39.66 2.46 -13.26
N ASP A 57 39.37 3.43 -14.12
CA ASP A 57 39.73 4.83 -13.87
C ASP A 57 38.82 5.36 -12.78
N VAL A 58 39.42 5.75 -11.65
CA VAL A 58 38.68 6.16 -10.44
C VAL A 58 39.10 7.54 -9.99
N ALA A 59 38.11 8.39 -9.76
CA ALA A 59 38.26 9.71 -9.16
C ALA A 59 37.57 9.78 -7.79
N GLY A 60 38.14 10.55 -6.87
CA GLY A 60 37.60 10.79 -5.53
C GLY A 60 36.39 11.73 -5.49
N GLY A 61 36.21 12.55 -6.52
CA GLY A 61 35.10 13.50 -6.61
C GLY A 61 35.15 14.33 -7.89
N ALA A 62 34.19 15.25 -8.04
CA ALA A 62 34.04 16.04 -9.27
C ALA A 62 35.25 16.94 -9.61
N HIS A 63 36.06 17.29 -8.61
CA HIS A 63 37.23 18.14 -8.78
C HIS A 63 38.42 17.44 -9.46
N GLU A 64 38.47 16.10 -9.41
CA GLU A 64 39.51 15.28 -10.04
C GLU A 64 39.16 14.90 -11.49
N VAL A 65 37.98 15.28 -11.99
CA VAL A 65 37.50 14.94 -13.33
C VAL A 65 37.41 16.18 -14.20
N GLU A 66 38.13 16.15 -15.33
CA GLU A 66 37.97 17.11 -16.42
C GLU A 66 36.86 16.63 -17.35
N LEU A 67 35.74 17.34 -17.38
CA LEU A 67 34.59 16.99 -18.23
C LEU A 67 34.78 17.48 -19.66
N THR A 68 34.28 16.70 -20.60
CA THR A 68 34.25 17.01 -22.04
C THR A 68 32.80 17.12 -22.54
N GLY A 69 32.61 17.69 -23.74
CA GLY A 69 31.29 17.78 -24.36
C GLY A 69 30.65 16.43 -24.72
N ASP A 70 31.45 15.35 -24.73
CA ASP A 70 31.02 13.99 -25.09
C ASP A 70 30.70 13.11 -23.88
N ASP A 71 30.70 13.69 -22.68
CA ASP A 71 30.45 12.97 -21.43
C ASP A 71 28.95 12.76 -21.17
N VAL A 72 28.63 11.60 -20.59
CA VAL A 72 27.32 11.27 -20.03
C VAL A 72 27.49 11.07 -18.53
N LEU A 73 26.80 11.87 -17.72
CA LEU A 73 26.80 11.70 -16.27
C LEU A 73 25.78 10.63 -15.88
N VAL A 74 26.16 9.69 -15.01
CA VAL A 74 25.27 8.62 -14.57
C VAL A 74 25.17 8.67 -13.05
N LEU A 75 23.99 8.97 -12.50
CA LEU A 75 23.73 8.97 -11.08
C LEU A 75 23.44 7.55 -10.60
N ALA A 76 24.35 7.00 -9.81
CA ALA A 76 24.24 5.69 -9.17
C ALA A 76 24.39 5.76 -7.63
N THR A 77 24.28 6.97 -7.06
CA THR A 77 24.19 7.21 -5.60
C THR A 77 22.81 6.86 -5.06
N LYS A 78 22.66 6.92 -3.73
CA LYS A 78 21.35 6.76 -3.08
C LYS A 78 20.47 7.99 -3.33
N ALA A 79 19.15 7.81 -3.41
CA ALA A 79 18.22 8.90 -3.74
C ALA A 79 18.33 10.10 -2.77
N GLN A 80 18.60 9.83 -1.50
CA GLN A 80 18.83 10.86 -0.47
C GLN A 80 20.04 11.77 -0.72
N ASP A 81 21.01 11.32 -1.52
CA ASP A 81 22.21 12.11 -1.85
C ASP A 81 22.04 12.93 -3.13
N THR A 82 20.96 12.73 -3.89
CA THR A 82 20.78 13.28 -5.24
C THR A 82 20.95 14.79 -5.28
N GLU A 83 20.32 15.52 -4.36
CA GLU A 83 20.39 16.98 -4.36
C GLU A 83 21.83 17.50 -4.10
N ALA A 84 22.57 16.86 -3.19
CA ALA A 84 23.95 17.23 -2.90
C ALA A 84 24.86 16.95 -4.11
N VAL A 85 24.67 15.80 -4.77
CA VAL A 85 25.40 15.43 -5.99
C VAL A 85 25.08 16.42 -7.12
N LEU A 86 23.81 16.73 -7.36
CA LEU A 86 23.44 17.68 -8.41
C LEU A 86 24.09 19.05 -8.18
N ARG A 87 24.15 19.55 -6.94
CA ARG A 87 24.84 20.81 -6.62
C ARG A 87 26.33 20.76 -6.92
N GLU A 88 27.00 19.66 -6.61
CA GLU A 88 28.43 19.49 -6.84
C GLU A 88 28.76 19.48 -8.34
N TRP A 89 27.93 18.85 -9.17
CA TRP A 89 28.25 18.59 -10.56
C TRP A 89 27.76 19.67 -11.54
N SER A 90 26.55 20.22 -11.36
CA SER A 90 25.82 20.97 -12.40
C SER A 90 26.63 22.08 -13.10
N TRP A 91 27.47 22.80 -12.35
CA TRP A 91 28.17 23.98 -12.85
C TRP A 91 29.67 23.75 -13.10
N ARG A 92 30.12 22.49 -13.07
CA ARG A 92 31.50 22.13 -13.40
C ARG A 92 31.76 22.43 -14.88
N PRO A 93 32.93 23.00 -15.24
CA PRO A 93 33.29 23.20 -16.64
C PRO A 93 33.27 21.88 -17.41
N ALA A 94 32.68 21.87 -18.61
CA ALA A 94 32.61 20.73 -19.50
C ALA A 94 32.82 21.18 -20.97
N GLY A 95 34.03 20.99 -21.49
CA GLY A 95 34.41 21.55 -22.79
C GLY A 95 34.19 23.08 -22.85
N ALA A 96 33.33 23.53 -23.76
CA ALA A 96 32.98 24.95 -23.91
C ALA A 96 31.81 25.41 -23.01
N GLY A 97 31.13 24.49 -22.32
CA GLY A 97 29.96 24.76 -21.49
C GLY A 97 30.14 24.27 -20.06
N VAL A 98 29.03 23.88 -19.44
CA VAL A 98 29.00 23.31 -18.08
C VAL A 98 28.34 21.93 -18.08
N ALA A 99 28.55 21.18 -17.00
CA ALA A 99 27.97 19.84 -16.85
C ALA A 99 26.45 19.80 -17.02
N ALA A 100 25.72 20.86 -16.63
CA ALA A 100 24.28 21.00 -16.82
C ALA A 100 23.84 20.96 -18.30
N ASP A 101 24.75 21.21 -19.25
CA ASP A 101 24.50 21.09 -20.70
C ASP A 101 24.61 19.65 -21.20
N LEU A 102 25.30 18.79 -20.44
CA LEU A 102 25.49 17.36 -20.73
C LEU A 102 24.24 16.55 -20.38
N PRO A 103 24.05 15.37 -20.99
CA PRO A 103 23.03 14.42 -20.54
C PRO A 103 23.37 13.82 -19.18
N ILE A 104 22.36 13.75 -18.30
CA ILE A 104 22.42 13.02 -17.05
C ILE A 104 21.42 11.85 -17.05
N VAL A 105 21.86 10.68 -16.60
CA VAL A 105 21.05 9.45 -16.50
C VAL A 105 20.94 9.04 -15.04
N SER A 106 19.74 9.02 -14.48
CA SER A 106 19.50 8.51 -13.13
C SER A 106 19.19 7.00 -13.15
N LEU A 107 19.95 6.22 -12.37
CA LEU A 107 19.73 4.78 -12.17
C LEU A 107 19.09 4.48 -10.79
N GLN A 108 18.59 5.51 -10.13
CA GLN A 108 18.15 5.47 -8.74
C GLN A 108 16.70 4.98 -8.66
N ASN A 109 16.35 4.21 -7.61
CA ASN A 109 14.95 3.87 -7.34
C ASN A 109 14.14 5.10 -6.91
N GLY A 110 12.81 4.97 -6.86
CA GLY A 110 11.91 6.07 -6.51
C GLY A 110 11.65 7.02 -7.68
N LEU A 111 10.92 8.11 -7.43
CA LEU A 111 10.43 9.02 -8.47
C LEU A 111 11.05 10.41 -8.44
N GLU A 112 11.80 10.74 -7.38
CA GLU A 112 12.24 12.11 -7.12
C GLU A 112 13.54 12.50 -7.83
N SER A 113 14.44 11.55 -8.10
CA SER A 113 15.78 11.88 -8.59
C SER A 113 15.79 12.62 -9.93
N GLU A 114 14.92 12.22 -10.86
CA GLU A 114 14.78 12.89 -12.15
C GLU A 114 14.10 14.26 -12.02
N ARG A 115 13.11 14.41 -11.11
CA ARG A 115 12.47 15.71 -10.80
C ARG A 115 13.50 16.70 -10.26
N ALA A 116 14.35 16.26 -9.33
CA ALA A 116 15.42 17.07 -8.76
C ALA A 116 16.46 17.46 -9.83
N ALA A 117 16.83 16.53 -10.71
CA ALA A 117 17.79 16.79 -11.79
C ALA A 117 17.26 17.80 -12.81
N LEU A 118 15.96 17.76 -13.14
CA LEU A 118 15.31 18.64 -14.12
C LEU A 118 15.40 20.13 -13.75
N ARG A 119 15.60 20.44 -12.46
CA ARG A 119 15.82 21.82 -12.01
C ARG A 119 17.15 22.42 -12.49
N ARG A 120 18.14 21.59 -12.86
CA ARG A 120 19.50 22.03 -13.19
C ARG A 120 19.99 21.57 -14.56
N PHE A 121 19.68 20.33 -14.95
CA PHE A 121 20.18 19.73 -16.18
C PHE A 121 19.20 19.93 -17.32
N ARG A 122 19.73 20.33 -18.49
CA ARG A 122 18.92 20.53 -19.69
C ARG A 122 18.37 19.22 -20.24
N THR A 123 19.13 18.13 -20.11
CA THR A 123 18.79 16.82 -20.66
C THR A 123 18.82 15.77 -19.56
N VAL A 124 17.64 15.31 -19.13
CA VAL A 124 17.48 14.32 -18.07
C VAL A 124 16.90 13.03 -18.64
N PHE A 125 17.63 11.95 -18.43
CA PHE A 125 17.19 10.59 -18.65
C PHE A 125 17.13 9.87 -17.31
N GLY A 126 16.39 8.77 -17.28
CA GLY A 126 16.42 7.87 -16.15
C GLY A 126 16.11 6.45 -16.58
N ALA A 127 16.35 5.52 -15.66
CA ALA A 127 16.03 4.12 -15.87
C ALA A 127 15.34 3.54 -14.63
N ALA A 128 14.23 2.83 -14.85
CA ALA A 128 13.85 1.78 -13.91
C ALA A 128 14.79 0.59 -14.16
N ILE A 129 15.43 0.08 -13.11
CA ILE A 129 16.40 -1.01 -13.26
C ILE A 129 16.01 -2.25 -12.48
N TRP A 130 16.25 -3.40 -13.08
CA TRP A 130 16.30 -4.68 -12.40
C TRP A 130 17.72 -5.23 -12.52
N GLN A 131 18.47 -5.18 -11.42
CA GLN A 131 19.83 -5.70 -11.38
C GLN A 131 20.11 -6.30 -10.00
N PRO A 132 20.34 -7.61 -9.90
CA PRO A 132 20.77 -8.22 -8.65
C PRO A 132 22.27 -7.93 -8.46
N ALA A 133 22.58 -7.02 -7.54
CA ALA A 133 23.95 -6.68 -7.18
C ALA A 133 24.04 -6.32 -5.70
N SER A 134 25.19 -6.61 -5.09
CA SER A 134 25.45 -6.33 -3.68
C SER A 134 26.84 -5.72 -3.47
N PHE A 135 26.94 -4.77 -2.54
CA PHE A 135 28.21 -4.24 -2.07
C PHE A 135 28.62 -5.09 -0.87
N LEU A 136 29.78 -5.76 -0.94
CA LEU A 136 30.22 -6.64 0.13
C LEU A 136 31.15 -5.92 1.11
N ARG A 137 32.23 -5.34 0.57
CA ARG A 137 33.28 -4.65 1.34
C ARG A 137 34.03 -3.66 0.46
N PRO A 138 34.88 -2.77 1.02
CA PRO A 138 35.77 -1.93 0.22
C PRO A 138 36.48 -2.72 -0.89
N GLY A 139 36.44 -2.21 -2.13
CA GLY A 139 36.98 -2.87 -3.31
C GLY A 139 36.21 -4.07 -3.89
N GLU A 140 35.08 -4.52 -3.33
CA GLU A 140 34.41 -5.75 -3.77
C GLU A 140 32.88 -5.63 -3.91
N VAL A 141 32.36 -6.00 -5.08
CA VAL A 141 30.92 -6.05 -5.39
C VAL A 141 30.54 -7.36 -6.10
N THR A 142 29.31 -7.80 -5.88
CA THR A 142 28.68 -8.89 -6.65
C THR A 142 27.72 -8.33 -7.70
N ALA A 143 27.70 -8.95 -8.87
CA ALA A 143 26.67 -8.77 -9.89
C ALA A 143 26.16 -10.15 -10.30
N GLU A 144 24.97 -10.48 -9.83
CA GLU A 144 24.45 -11.84 -9.78
C GLU A 144 23.58 -12.17 -11.00
N GLY A 145 23.42 -11.24 -11.94
CA GLY A 145 22.64 -11.43 -13.16
C GLY A 145 23.25 -12.55 -14.03
N GLY A 146 22.36 -13.38 -14.59
CA GLY A 146 22.69 -14.52 -15.44
C GLY A 146 23.25 -14.11 -16.80
N GLU A 147 22.43 -14.27 -17.86
CA GLU A 147 22.83 -13.94 -19.23
C GLU A 147 23.17 -12.45 -19.36
N LYS A 148 22.30 -11.60 -18.82
CA LYS A 148 22.44 -10.16 -18.77
C LYS A 148 22.67 -9.70 -17.34
N GLN A 149 23.40 -8.61 -17.21
CA GLN A 149 23.77 -8.06 -15.91
C GLN A 149 22.60 -7.44 -15.17
N GLY A 150 21.63 -6.94 -15.93
CA GLY A 150 20.43 -6.29 -15.47
C GLY A 150 19.59 -5.85 -16.65
N ILE A 151 18.37 -5.42 -16.35
CA ILE A 151 17.39 -4.90 -17.31
C ILE A 151 17.15 -3.43 -16.98
N PHE A 152 17.25 -2.59 -17.99
CA PHE A 152 17.16 -1.14 -17.89
C PHE A 152 16.00 -0.68 -18.80
N TRP A 153 14.92 -0.20 -18.19
CA TRP A 153 13.84 0.50 -18.90
C TRP A 153 14.19 1.98 -18.91
N LEU A 154 14.85 2.39 -19.99
CA LEU A 154 15.51 3.69 -20.14
C LEU A 154 14.59 4.68 -20.87
N GLY A 155 14.41 5.88 -20.33
CA GLY A 155 13.53 6.87 -20.94
C GLY A 155 13.99 8.30 -20.69
N GLN A 156 13.39 9.23 -21.43
CA GLN A 156 13.54 10.67 -21.20
C GLN A 156 12.56 11.14 -20.13
N TYR A 157 13.02 12.03 -19.26
CA TYR A 157 12.20 12.65 -18.22
C TYR A 157 11.93 14.13 -18.54
N PRO A 158 10.69 14.62 -18.34
CA PRO A 158 9.49 13.88 -17.96
C PRO A 158 8.90 13.03 -19.09
N ALA A 159 9.06 13.46 -20.35
CA ALA A 159 8.73 12.70 -21.55
C ALA A 159 9.48 13.31 -22.75
N GLY A 160 9.62 12.54 -23.84
CA GLY A 160 10.18 13.05 -25.10
C GLY A 160 10.98 12.01 -25.89
N GLN A 161 11.52 12.44 -27.02
CA GLN A 161 12.47 11.67 -27.82
C GLN A 161 13.73 12.52 -28.03
N ASP A 162 14.84 12.09 -27.43
CA ASP A 162 16.15 12.67 -27.64
C ASP A 162 17.04 11.65 -28.39
N PRO A 163 17.67 12.02 -29.52
CA PRO A 163 18.50 11.10 -30.29
C PRO A 163 19.66 10.50 -29.51
N ARG A 164 20.13 11.17 -28.46
CA ARG A 164 21.23 10.68 -27.60
C ARG A 164 20.83 9.45 -26.79
N LEU A 165 19.53 9.25 -26.55
CA LEU A 165 19.01 8.13 -25.78
C LEU A 165 19.37 6.78 -26.41
N GLU A 166 19.31 6.67 -27.73
CA GLU A 166 19.71 5.44 -28.45
C GLU A 166 21.21 5.17 -28.31
N GLY A 167 22.05 6.20 -28.37
CA GLY A 167 23.49 6.06 -28.15
C GLY A 167 23.82 5.57 -26.73
N ILE A 168 23.08 6.05 -25.73
CA ILE A 168 23.20 5.60 -24.34
C ILE A 168 22.74 4.15 -24.20
N ALA A 169 21.58 3.80 -24.77
CA ALA A 169 21.06 2.44 -24.77
C ALA A 169 22.04 1.47 -25.46
N ALA A 170 22.61 1.84 -26.61
CA ALA A 170 23.61 1.05 -27.32
C ALA A 170 24.87 0.81 -26.46
N GLY A 171 25.33 1.84 -25.73
CA GLY A 171 26.44 1.70 -24.78
C GLY A 171 26.16 0.69 -23.68
N PHE A 172 24.99 0.76 -23.05
CA PHE A 172 24.59 -0.21 -22.03
C PHE A 172 24.36 -1.62 -22.59
N ARG A 173 23.79 -1.77 -23.80
CA ARG A 173 23.66 -3.08 -24.46
C ARG A 173 25.03 -3.71 -24.76
N ALA A 174 25.98 -2.92 -25.24
CA ALA A 174 27.37 -3.36 -25.45
C ALA A 174 28.05 -3.77 -24.13
N ALA A 175 27.68 -3.14 -23.01
CA ALA A 175 28.08 -3.49 -21.65
C ALA A 175 27.25 -4.65 -21.03
N ASN A 176 26.65 -5.51 -21.87
CA ASN A 176 25.89 -6.69 -21.46
C ASN A 176 24.69 -6.44 -20.52
N PHE A 177 24.06 -5.27 -20.61
CA PHE A 177 22.74 -5.03 -20.04
C PHE A 177 21.66 -5.28 -21.09
N ALA A 178 20.48 -5.74 -20.67
CA ALA A 178 19.30 -5.66 -21.52
C ALA A 178 18.69 -4.27 -21.36
N VAL A 179 18.36 -3.61 -22.47
CA VAL A 179 17.88 -2.23 -22.45
C VAL A 179 16.68 -2.09 -23.38
N GLN A 180 15.56 -1.69 -22.79
CA GLN A 180 14.35 -1.28 -23.48
C GLN A 180 14.23 0.24 -23.36
N ILE A 181 14.06 0.94 -24.48
CA ILE A 181 13.72 2.37 -24.44
C ILE A 181 12.21 2.48 -24.27
N VAL A 182 11.79 3.28 -23.30
CA VAL A 182 10.38 3.42 -22.93
C VAL A 182 9.91 4.87 -23.10
N PRO A 183 8.70 5.10 -23.65
CA PRO A 183 8.21 6.44 -23.93
C PRO A 183 7.75 7.20 -22.68
N ASP A 184 7.28 6.48 -21.66
CA ASP A 184 6.83 7.04 -20.38
C ASP A 184 7.69 6.48 -19.25
N LEU A 185 8.80 7.13 -18.94
CA LEU A 185 9.69 6.68 -17.87
C LEU A 185 8.98 6.59 -16.51
N VAL A 186 8.06 7.52 -16.22
CA VAL A 186 7.40 7.61 -14.91
C VAL A 186 6.56 6.37 -14.64
N HIS A 187 5.83 5.90 -15.66
CA HIS A 187 5.06 4.66 -15.60
C HIS A 187 5.92 3.44 -15.18
N TRP A 188 7.11 3.30 -15.78
CA TRP A 188 8.05 2.22 -15.46
C TRP A 188 8.69 2.37 -14.07
N LYS A 189 9.04 3.59 -13.67
CA LYS A 189 9.56 3.84 -12.32
C LYS A 189 8.50 3.62 -11.25
N ALA A 190 7.24 3.97 -11.51
CA ALA A 190 6.12 3.70 -10.61
C ALA A 190 5.89 2.19 -10.45
N GLY A 191 5.91 1.42 -11.55
CA GLY A 191 5.86 -0.05 -11.52
C GLY A 191 6.99 -0.66 -10.68
N LYS A 192 8.21 -0.15 -10.85
CA LYS A 192 9.36 -0.56 -10.05
C LYS A 192 9.23 -0.20 -8.57
N LEU A 193 8.70 0.99 -8.28
CA LEU A 193 8.47 1.47 -6.92
C LEU A 193 7.50 0.56 -6.16
N LEU A 194 6.41 0.09 -6.79
CA LEU A 194 5.49 -0.88 -6.17
C LEU A 194 6.22 -2.12 -5.64
N GLY A 195 7.19 -2.64 -6.41
CA GLY A 195 8.03 -3.77 -5.99
C GLY A 195 9.04 -3.41 -4.89
N ASN A 196 9.38 -2.14 -4.70
CA ASN A 196 10.29 -1.67 -3.66
C ASN A 196 9.62 -1.41 -2.30
N LEU A 197 8.30 -1.24 -2.24
CA LEU A 197 7.57 -0.96 -0.99
C LEU A 197 7.74 -2.06 0.07
N ARG A 198 7.99 -3.31 -0.37
CA ARG A 198 8.29 -4.44 0.52
C ARG A 198 9.67 -4.39 1.16
N ASN A 199 10.59 -3.53 0.68
CA ASN A 199 11.98 -3.56 1.12
C ASN A 199 12.12 -3.23 2.61
N ALA A 200 11.35 -2.25 3.11
CA ALA A 200 11.34 -1.91 4.53
C ALA A 200 10.74 -3.04 5.38
N VAL A 201 9.75 -3.78 4.85
CA VAL A 201 9.18 -4.97 5.50
C VAL A 201 10.23 -6.07 5.66
N ASP A 202 10.91 -6.45 4.59
CA ASP A 202 12.00 -7.45 4.65
C ASP A 202 13.15 -7.02 5.56
N ALA A 203 13.45 -5.71 5.59
CA ALA A 203 14.49 -5.13 6.43
C ALA A 203 14.17 -5.21 7.93
N LEU A 204 12.92 -4.94 8.33
CA LEU A 204 12.49 -4.85 9.74
C LEU A 204 11.94 -6.15 10.31
N TYR A 205 11.21 -6.92 9.51
CA TYR A 205 10.38 -8.05 9.95
C TYR A 205 10.68 -9.35 9.19
N GLY A 206 11.37 -9.26 8.05
CA GLY A 206 11.52 -10.38 7.11
C GLY A 206 10.39 -10.45 6.09
N PRO A 207 10.39 -11.46 5.20
CA PRO A 207 9.42 -11.55 4.11
C PRO A 207 7.97 -11.68 4.63
N ASN A 208 7.12 -10.70 4.30
CA ASN A 208 5.69 -10.73 4.60
C ASN A 208 4.88 -10.34 3.36
N PRO A 209 4.42 -11.31 2.55
CA PRO A 209 3.67 -11.06 1.32
C PRO A 209 2.34 -10.33 1.54
N LYS A 210 1.64 -10.61 2.67
CA LYS A 210 0.36 -9.97 2.99
C LYS A 210 0.56 -8.46 3.21
N LEU A 211 1.52 -8.08 4.05
CA LEU A 211 1.82 -6.66 4.30
C LEU A 211 2.36 -5.97 3.03
N ALA A 212 3.17 -6.66 2.23
CA ALA A 212 3.64 -6.13 0.95
C ALA A 212 2.50 -5.85 -0.03
N ALA A 213 1.48 -6.73 -0.08
CA ALA A 213 0.29 -6.53 -0.90
C ALA A 213 -0.54 -5.33 -0.41
N ALA A 214 -0.72 -5.18 0.90
CA ALA A 214 -1.44 -4.05 1.49
C ALA A 214 -0.76 -2.70 1.22
N LEU A 215 0.57 -2.62 1.36
CA LEU A 215 1.35 -1.42 0.99
C LEU A 215 1.22 -1.07 -0.49
N ARG A 216 1.17 -2.09 -1.36
CA ARG A 216 0.96 -1.92 -2.81
C ARG A 216 -0.44 -1.41 -3.11
N ALA A 217 -1.47 -1.89 -2.42
CA ALA A 217 -2.84 -1.43 -2.58
C ALA A 217 -2.98 0.07 -2.25
N GLU A 218 -2.43 0.52 -1.11
CA GLU A 218 -2.39 1.95 -0.77
C GLU A 218 -1.72 2.77 -1.89
N ALA A 219 -0.55 2.31 -2.37
CA ALA A 219 0.19 3.00 -3.42
C ALA A 219 -0.59 3.09 -4.74
N LEU A 220 -1.33 2.05 -5.12
CA LEU A 220 -2.19 2.07 -6.30
C LEU A 220 -3.34 3.08 -6.15
N GLY A 221 -3.95 3.17 -4.96
CA GLY A 221 -4.95 4.19 -4.64
C GLY A 221 -4.38 5.62 -4.78
N VAL A 222 -3.18 5.84 -4.26
CA VAL A 222 -2.46 7.12 -4.40
C VAL A 222 -2.13 7.43 -5.86
N PHE A 223 -1.61 6.47 -6.63
CA PHE A 223 -1.30 6.68 -8.04
C PHE A 223 -2.56 7.02 -8.84
N LYS A 224 -3.68 6.34 -8.58
CA LYS A 224 -4.97 6.66 -9.20
C LYS A 224 -5.39 8.11 -8.93
N ALA A 225 -5.30 8.56 -7.68
CA ALA A 225 -5.63 9.94 -7.31
C ALA A 225 -4.65 10.98 -7.89
N ALA A 226 -3.39 10.60 -8.10
CA ALA A 226 -2.37 11.41 -8.74
C ALA A 226 -2.48 11.44 -10.28
N GLY A 227 -3.39 10.68 -10.88
CA GLY A 227 -3.48 10.52 -12.34
C GLY A 227 -2.30 9.77 -12.94
N MET A 228 -1.64 8.93 -12.14
CA MET A 228 -0.46 8.15 -12.52
C MET A 228 -0.84 6.70 -12.80
N THR A 229 -0.12 6.07 -13.72
CA THR A 229 -0.16 4.62 -13.96
C THR A 229 1.17 3.99 -13.57
N ALA A 230 1.17 2.70 -13.29
CA ALA A 230 2.37 1.95 -12.92
C ALA A 230 2.48 0.70 -13.79
N ALA A 231 3.68 0.48 -14.34
CA ALA A 231 3.94 -0.66 -15.21
C ALA A 231 3.83 -1.99 -14.46
N ASP A 232 3.21 -2.98 -15.09
CA ASP A 232 3.51 -4.38 -14.80
C ASP A 232 4.78 -4.77 -15.57
N LEU A 233 5.92 -4.71 -14.87
CA LEU A 233 7.24 -4.98 -15.45
C LEU A 233 7.36 -6.36 -16.10
N ALA A 234 6.56 -7.35 -15.68
CA ALA A 234 6.64 -8.69 -16.24
C ALA A 234 5.82 -8.80 -17.53
N SER A 235 4.64 -8.18 -17.57
CA SER A 235 3.74 -8.28 -18.72
C SER A 235 4.02 -7.26 -19.83
N GLU A 236 4.55 -6.08 -19.48
CA GLU A 236 4.75 -4.98 -20.43
C GLU A 236 6.18 -4.92 -20.99
N SER A 237 7.13 -5.64 -20.40
CA SER A 237 8.54 -5.62 -20.82
C SER A 237 8.74 -6.42 -22.10
N GLU A 238 9.39 -5.80 -23.08
CA GLU A 238 9.84 -6.49 -24.30
C GLU A 238 11.04 -7.40 -24.02
N VAL A 239 11.75 -7.13 -22.93
CA VAL A 239 12.86 -7.95 -22.44
C VAL A 239 12.30 -9.00 -21.49
N ASP A 240 12.59 -10.27 -21.77
CA ASP A 240 12.32 -11.36 -20.82
C ASP A 240 13.10 -11.13 -19.53
N LEU A 241 12.39 -11.04 -18.40
CA LEU A 241 12.98 -10.81 -17.08
C LEU A 241 13.96 -11.92 -16.67
N SER A 242 13.80 -13.13 -17.20
CA SER A 242 14.63 -14.29 -16.87
C SER A 242 16.11 -14.10 -17.20
N VAL A 243 16.44 -13.26 -18.21
CA VAL A 243 17.81 -13.03 -18.66
C VAL A 243 18.70 -12.40 -17.61
N ALA A 244 18.11 -11.66 -16.65
CA ALA A 244 18.80 -11.02 -15.54
C ALA A 244 18.55 -11.68 -14.18
N SER A 245 17.86 -12.83 -14.17
CA SER A 245 17.67 -13.61 -12.95
C SER A 245 18.99 -14.19 -12.46
N VAL A 246 19.07 -14.42 -11.15
CA VAL A 246 20.23 -15.06 -10.54
C VAL A 246 20.20 -16.55 -10.93
N PRO A 247 21.27 -17.10 -11.54
CA PRO A 247 21.32 -18.51 -11.89
C PRO A 247 21.22 -19.41 -10.65
N GLU A 248 20.50 -20.53 -10.74
CA GLU A 248 20.36 -21.49 -9.63
C GLU A 248 21.71 -22.03 -9.13
N ALA A 249 22.68 -22.18 -10.04
CA ALA A 249 24.03 -22.63 -9.72
C ALA A 249 24.90 -21.55 -9.03
N SER A 250 24.38 -20.34 -8.82
CA SER A 250 25.12 -19.26 -8.15
C SER A 250 25.39 -19.62 -6.69
N SER A 251 26.67 -19.56 -6.30
CA SER A 251 27.09 -19.72 -4.90
C SER A 251 26.97 -18.41 -4.09
N ILE A 252 26.51 -17.32 -4.71
CA ILE A 252 26.36 -16.01 -4.06
C ILE A 252 25.05 -16.00 -3.26
N VAL A 253 25.18 -15.93 -1.92
CA VAL A 253 24.03 -15.88 -1.01
C VAL A 253 23.66 -14.43 -0.70
N ARG A 254 22.41 -14.05 -0.97
CA ARG A 254 21.89 -12.71 -0.72
C ARG A 254 21.21 -12.63 0.65
N GLY A 255 21.67 -11.71 1.51
CA GLY A 255 21.13 -11.56 2.87
C GLY A 255 19.74 -10.92 2.95
N GLY A 256 19.35 -10.12 1.94
CA GLY A 256 18.06 -9.43 1.88
C GLY A 256 18.01 -8.33 0.82
N SER A 257 16.93 -7.53 0.86
CA SER A 257 16.71 -6.35 0.02
C SER A 257 17.81 -5.27 0.18
N SER A 258 17.85 -4.29 -0.72
CA SER A 258 18.79 -3.16 -0.64
C SER A 258 18.63 -2.34 0.65
N THR A 259 17.42 -2.27 1.20
CA THR A 259 17.13 -1.61 2.48
C THR A 259 17.70 -2.43 3.64
N TRP A 260 17.48 -3.75 3.65
CA TRP A 260 18.07 -4.68 4.64
C TRP A 260 19.60 -4.57 4.66
N GLN A 261 20.23 -4.55 3.48
CA GLN A 261 21.68 -4.39 3.35
C GLN A 261 22.18 -3.04 3.90
N SER A 262 21.35 -1.99 3.83
CA SER A 262 21.70 -0.66 4.34
C SER A 262 21.61 -0.61 5.86
N LEU A 263 20.57 -1.20 6.46
CA LEU A 263 20.48 -1.39 7.91
C LEU A 263 21.66 -2.24 8.44
N MET A 264 21.98 -3.36 7.79
CA MET A 264 23.12 -4.22 8.20
C MET A 264 24.44 -3.44 8.28
N ARG A 265 24.66 -2.49 7.36
CA ARG A 265 25.88 -1.67 7.34
C ARG A 265 25.89 -0.56 8.39
N GLY A 266 24.76 -0.31 9.06
CA GLY A 266 24.67 0.70 10.13
C GLY A 266 24.94 2.13 9.65
N THR A 267 24.58 2.46 8.40
CA THR A 267 24.88 3.77 7.78
C THR A 267 24.12 4.95 8.42
N GLY A 268 23.18 4.68 9.32
CA GLY A 268 22.35 5.72 9.96
C GLY A 268 21.21 6.25 9.09
N SER A 269 21.03 5.70 7.88
CA SER A 269 20.03 6.17 6.91
C SER A 269 19.69 5.08 5.89
N VAL A 270 18.47 5.15 5.34
CA VAL A 270 17.95 4.27 4.28
C VAL A 270 17.13 5.06 3.27
N GLU A 271 16.88 4.50 2.08
CA GLU A 271 16.13 5.17 1.01
C GLU A 271 14.60 5.20 1.22
N ALA A 272 14.11 4.81 2.41
CA ALA A 272 12.68 4.64 2.65
C ALA A 272 11.85 5.91 2.40
N ASP A 273 12.42 7.10 2.66
CA ASP A 273 11.78 8.39 2.39
C ASP A 273 11.51 8.63 0.91
N PHE A 274 12.30 8.01 0.03
CA PHE A 274 12.16 8.10 -1.44
C PHE A 274 11.46 6.87 -2.03
N LEU A 275 10.99 5.96 -1.17
CA LEU A 275 10.24 4.76 -1.53
C LEU A 275 8.84 4.79 -0.89
N ASN A 276 8.67 4.28 0.32
CA ASN A 276 7.40 4.38 1.06
C ASN A 276 7.04 5.85 1.32
N GLY A 277 8.02 6.69 1.63
CA GLY A 277 7.83 8.12 1.79
C GLY A 277 7.39 8.85 0.52
N GLU A 278 7.71 8.34 -0.67
CA GLU A 278 7.18 8.88 -1.94
C GLU A 278 5.68 8.63 -2.04
N ILE A 279 5.20 7.46 -1.59
CA ILE A 279 3.76 7.15 -1.51
C ILE A 279 3.08 8.07 -0.49
N VAL A 280 3.69 8.28 0.68
CA VAL A 280 3.17 9.19 1.70
C VAL A 280 3.11 10.63 1.22
N LEU A 281 4.14 11.10 0.52
CA LEU A 281 4.18 12.43 -0.08
C LEU A 281 3.04 12.61 -1.09
N LEU A 282 2.91 11.69 -2.04
CA LEU A 282 1.84 11.73 -3.04
C LEU A 282 0.46 11.63 -2.38
N GLY A 283 0.29 10.76 -1.38
CA GLY A 283 -0.95 10.66 -0.60
C GLY A 283 -1.35 11.99 0.02
N ARG A 284 -0.41 12.68 0.69
CA ARG A 284 -0.64 14.02 1.26
C ARG A 284 -0.97 15.08 0.20
N LEU A 285 -0.28 15.07 -0.94
CA LEU A 285 -0.52 16.03 -2.03
C LEU A 285 -1.89 15.83 -2.70
N HIS A 286 -2.40 14.60 -2.73
CA HIS A 286 -3.65 14.24 -3.41
C HIS A 286 -4.81 13.90 -2.45
N GLY A 287 -4.63 14.10 -1.14
CA GLY A 287 -5.67 13.88 -0.14
C GLY A 287 -6.05 12.41 0.08
N VAL A 288 -5.14 11.47 -0.19
CA VAL A 288 -5.33 10.03 0.01
C VAL A 288 -4.53 9.57 1.25
N PRO A 289 -5.18 9.00 2.28
CA PRO A 289 -4.48 8.44 3.43
C PRO A 289 -3.57 7.26 3.05
N THR A 290 -2.39 7.18 3.67
CA THR A 290 -1.40 6.11 3.45
C THR A 290 -0.86 5.55 4.77
N PRO A 291 -1.74 5.09 5.69
CA PRO A 291 -1.34 4.77 7.05
C PRO A 291 -0.28 3.66 7.15
N LEU A 292 -0.31 2.63 6.30
CA LEU A 292 0.69 1.57 6.32
C LEU A 292 2.04 2.06 5.80
N ASN A 293 2.05 2.77 4.66
CA ASN A 293 3.30 3.31 4.12
C ASN A 293 3.93 4.35 5.06
N GLU A 294 3.11 5.16 5.74
CA GLU A 294 3.56 6.15 6.73
C GLU A 294 4.12 5.49 7.99
N ALA A 295 3.40 4.53 8.56
CA ALA A 295 3.86 3.78 9.73
C ALA A 295 5.19 3.06 9.44
N LEU A 296 5.29 2.44 8.27
CA LEU A 296 6.47 1.71 7.87
C LEU A 296 7.65 2.64 7.59
N GLN A 297 7.43 3.76 6.89
CA GLN A 297 8.43 4.80 6.65
C GLN A 297 8.99 5.33 7.98
N HIS A 298 8.11 5.64 8.93
CA HIS A 298 8.50 6.12 10.25
C HIS A 298 9.35 5.08 10.99
N ARG A 299 8.87 3.82 11.07
CA ARG A 299 9.55 2.76 11.81
C ARG A 299 10.93 2.43 11.25
N ILE A 300 11.08 2.34 9.93
CA ILE A 300 12.38 2.08 9.29
C ILE A 300 13.33 3.27 9.44
N GLY A 301 12.82 4.51 9.40
CA GLY A 301 13.60 5.71 9.67
C GLY A 301 14.19 5.70 11.08
N VAL A 302 13.36 5.41 12.09
CA VAL A 302 13.80 5.26 13.49
C VAL A 302 14.81 4.13 13.65
N ALA A 303 14.57 2.97 13.03
CA ALA A 303 15.49 1.84 13.08
C ALA A 303 16.87 2.19 12.50
N ALA A 304 16.88 2.89 11.36
CA ALA A 304 18.10 3.29 10.67
C ALA A 304 18.92 4.28 11.50
N ASP A 305 18.27 5.31 12.06
CA ASP A 305 18.91 6.32 12.92
C ASP A 305 19.53 5.68 14.17
N ARG A 306 18.78 4.77 14.82
CA ARG A 306 19.22 4.02 15.99
C ARG A 306 20.22 2.90 15.67
N ARG A 307 20.46 2.62 14.39
CA ARG A 307 21.28 1.49 13.90
C ARG A 307 20.83 0.16 14.50
N GLU A 308 19.51 -0.03 14.58
CA GLU A 308 18.92 -1.29 15.00
C GLU A 308 19.35 -2.41 14.02
N PRO A 309 19.62 -3.62 14.53
CA PRO A 309 19.93 -4.74 13.65
C PRO A 309 18.72 -5.06 12.75
N PRO A 310 18.93 -5.56 11.53
CA PRO A 310 17.80 -5.95 10.69
C PRO A 310 17.00 -7.09 11.31
N ARG A 311 15.72 -7.17 10.96
CA ARG A 311 14.79 -8.21 11.42
C ARG A 311 14.65 -8.28 12.94
N SER A 312 14.81 -7.14 13.62
CA SER A 312 14.69 -7.04 15.07
C SER A 312 13.43 -6.31 15.53
N ALA A 313 12.60 -5.82 14.60
CA ALA A 313 11.39 -5.10 14.94
C ALA A 313 10.24 -6.07 15.20
N ASP A 314 9.34 -5.69 16.11
CA ASP A 314 8.11 -6.42 16.37
C ASP A 314 7.03 -5.94 15.39
N LEU A 315 6.40 -6.88 14.69
CA LEU A 315 5.36 -6.56 13.71
C LEU A 315 4.11 -5.97 14.38
N ASP A 316 3.86 -6.34 15.64
CA ASP A 316 2.72 -5.83 16.41
C ASP A 316 2.82 -4.31 16.63
N GLU A 317 4.04 -3.75 16.66
CA GLU A 317 4.26 -2.29 16.71
C GLU A 317 3.72 -1.58 15.46
N LEU A 318 3.81 -2.20 14.28
CA LEU A 318 3.34 -1.62 13.02
C LEU A 318 1.82 -1.75 12.90
N LEU A 319 1.28 -2.91 13.27
CA LEU A 319 -0.16 -3.19 13.26
C LEU A 319 -0.90 -2.32 14.28
N ALA A 320 -0.25 -1.89 15.36
CA ALA A 320 -0.81 -0.93 16.30
C ALA A 320 -0.98 0.50 15.72
N VAL A 321 -0.31 0.82 14.60
CA VAL A 321 -0.40 2.15 13.93
C VAL A 321 -1.58 2.24 12.96
N VAL A 322 -2.07 1.11 12.44
CA VAL A 322 -3.36 1.05 11.72
C VAL A 322 -4.45 0.72 12.74
N PRO A 323 -5.50 1.54 12.90
CA PRO A 323 -6.55 1.25 13.87
C PRO A 323 -7.14 -0.14 13.60
N PRO A 324 -7.06 -1.07 14.58
CA PRO A 324 -7.64 -2.40 14.40
C PRO A 324 -9.15 -2.27 14.21
N VAL A 325 -9.73 -3.16 13.39
CA VAL A 325 -11.19 -3.22 13.21
C VAL A 325 -11.90 -3.52 14.53
N LEU A 326 -11.24 -4.24 15.44
CA LEU A 326 -11.79 -4.73 16.69
C LEU A 326 -11.08 -4.12 17.90
N VAL A 327 -11.82 -3.97 19.00
CA VAL A 327 -11.30 -3.68 20.33
C VAL A 327 -11.87 -4.68 21.33
N SER A 328 -11.04 -5.19 22.26
CA SER A 328 -11.52 -6.09 23.31
C SER A 328 -12.22 -5.31 24.43
N ALA A 329 -13.06 -5.99 25.21
CA ALA A 329 -13.71 -5.37 26.37
C ALA A 329 -12.69 -4.88 27.41
N GLU A 330 -11.58 -5.59 27.59
CA GLU A 330 -10.48 -5.20 28.48
C GLU A 330 -9.78 -3.92 28.00
N GLU A 331 -9.50 -3.83 26.70
CA GLU A 331 -8.89 -2.63 26.11
C GLU A 331 -9.85 -1.45 26.18
N LEU A 332 -11.12 -1.64 25.81
CA LEU A 332 -12.14 -0.59 25.87
C LEU A 332 -12.29 -0.06 27.31
N ALA A 333 -12.35 -0.94 28.30
CA ALA A 333 -12.43 -0.53 29.70
C ALA A 333 -11.26 0.38 30.11
N ARG A 334 -10.02 0.04 29.69
CA ARG A 334 -8.85 0.90 29.93
C ARG A 334 -8.93 2.23 29.18
N GLN A 335 -9.43 2.22 27.95
CA GLN A 335 -9.57 3.45 27.15
C GLN A 335 -10.59 4.41 27.74
N LEU A 336 -11.70 3.90 28.30
CA LEU A 336 -12.73 4.70 28.96
C LEU A 336 -12.22 5.41 30.22
N GLU A 337 -11.17 4.88 30.87
CA GLU A 337 -10.51 5.51 32.03
C GLU A 337 -9.42 6.54 31.63
N SER A 338 -9.11 6.67 30.35
CA SER A 338 -8.06 7.58 29.87
C SER A 338 -8.51 9.04 29.84
N ALA A 339 -7.55 9.96 29.71
CA ALA A 339 -7.83 11.40 29.61
C ALA A 339 -8.61 11.78 28.34
N ASP A 340 -8.60 10.92 27.34
CA ASP A 340 -9.28 11.10 26.05
C ASP A 340 -9.99 9.77 25.70
N PRO A 341 -11.18 9.50 26.28
CA PRO A 341 -11.90 8.26 26.00
C PRO A 341 -12.49 8.26 24.57
N PRO A 342 -12.65 7.10 23.93
CA PRO A 342 -13.28 7.02 22.62
C PRO A 342 -14.77 7.42 22.70
N VAL A 343 -15.30 7.93 21.59
CA VAL A 343 -16.75 8.08 21.40
C VAL A 343 -17.35 6.68 21.28
N LEU A 344 -18.29 6.36 22.16
CA LEU A 344 -18.87 5.03 22.25
C LEU A 344 -20.29 5.04 21.70
N LEU A 345 -20.56 4.21 20.68
CA LEU A 345 -21.84 4.16 19.97
C LEU A 345 -22.54 2.82 20.23
N ASP A 346 -23.75 2.89 20.78
CA ASP A 346 -24.64 1.75 20.96
C ASP A 346 -25.62 1.67 19.80
N VAL A 347 -25.42 0.69 18.92
CA VAL A 347 -26.21 0.50 17.69
C VAL A 347 -27.07 -0.75 17.82
N ARG A 348 -27.74 -0.92 18.96
CA ARG A 348 -28.66 -2.05 19.15
C ARG A 348 -29.88 -1.94 18.25
N TRP A 349 -29.87 -2.76 17.22
CA TRP A 349 -30.94 -2.95 16.26
C TRP A 349 -31.02 -4.42 15.88
N ALA A 350 -32.24 -4.95 15.78
CA ALA A 350 -32.48 -6.28 15.25
C ALA A 350 -33.73 -6.24 14.37
N LEU A 351 -33.69 -6.96 13.26
CA LEU A 351 -34.83 -7.00 12.34
C LEU A 351 -36.08 -7.54 13.06
N GLY A 352 -37.14 -6.72 13.08
CA GLY A 352 -38.41 -7.07 13.73
C GLY A 352 -38.51 -6.68 15.21
N ASP A 353 -37.43 -6.11 15.79
CA ASP A 353 -37.44 -5.54 17.14
C ASP A 353 -37.37 -4.01 17.08
N LEU A 354 -38.44 -3.35 17.51
CA LEU A 354 -38.55 -1.89 17.54
C LEU A 354 -38.07 -1.27 18.86
N ASN A 355 -37.58 -2.07 19.81
CA ASN A 355 -37.31 -1.63 21.18
C ASN A 355 -35.82 -1.33 21.44
N GLY A 356 -35.00 -1.15 20.40
CA GLY A 356 -33.55 -0.91 20.53
C GLY A 356 -33.22 0.24 21.50
N HIS A 357 -33.93 1.36 21.42
CA HIS A 357 -33.76 2.48 22.34
C HIS A 357 -34.14 2.12 23.78
N GLN A 358 -35.20 1.34 23.99
CA GLN A 358 -35.57 0.89 25.34
C GLN A 358 -34.50 -0.03 25.93
N HIS A 359 -33.94 -0.94 25.13
CA HIS A 359 -32.81 -1.76 25.56
C HIS A 359 -31.60 -0.91 25.99
N TYR A 360 -31.35 0.22 25.30
CA TYR A 360 -30.37 1.22 25.72
C TYR A 360 -30.65 1.82 27.09
N LEU A 361 -31.88 2.27 27.31
CA LEU A 361 -32.29 2.85 28.60
C LEU A 361 -32.21 1.84 29.75
N ASP A 362 -32.44 0.55 29.47
CA ASP A 362 -32.42 -0.51 30.48
C ASP A 362 -31.00 -0.88 30.94
N GLY A 363 -29.98 -0.61 30.11
CA GLY A 363 -28.58 -0.86 30.41
C GLY A 363 -27.66 -0.69 29.19
N HIS A 364 -26.65 0.16 29.27
CA HIS A 364 -25.63 0.39 28.24
C HIS A 364 -24.23 0.58 28.85
N ILE A 365 -23.18 0.46 28.03
CA ILE A 365 -21.81 0.69 28.51
C ILE A 365 -21.68 2.17 28.92
N PRO A 366 -21.08 2.50 30.08
CA PRO A 366 -21.01 3.88 30.56
C PRO A 366 -20.45 4.85 29.51
N GLY A 367 -21.16 5.97 29.32
CA GLY A 367 -20.81 6.99 28.33
C GLY A 367 -21.17 6.66 26.87
N ALA A 368 -21.83 5.54 26.59
CA ALA A 368 -22.33 5.21 25.25
C ALA A 368 -23.48 6.13 24.83
N VAL A 369 -23.51 6.47 23.54
CA VAL A 369 -24.60 7.21 22.89
C VAL A 369 -25.42 6.23 22.05
N TYR A 370 -26.73 6.25 22.22
CA TYR A 370 -27.63 5.48 21.37
C TYR A 370 -27.64 6.03 19.96
N VAL A 371 -27.49 5.14 18.97
CA VAL A 371 -27.55 5.47 17.54
C VAL A 371 -28.66 4.66 16.90
N ASP A 372 -29.64 5.38 16.36
CA ASP A 372 -30.77 4.76 15.68
C ASP A 372 -30.39 4.37 14.24
N LEU A 373 -30.40 3.07 13.95
CA LEU A 373 -29.96 2.54 12.66
C LEU A 373 -30.85 3.02 11.51
N ASP A 374 -32.17 3.04 11.71
CA ASP A 374 -33.15 3.33 10.67
C ASP A 374 -33.18 4.81 10.30
N THR A 375 -32.91 5.69 11.27
CA THR A 375 -33.06 7.15 11.08
C THR A 375 -31.75 7.92 11.00
N GLU A 376 -30.65 7.38 11.56
CA GLU A 376 -29.35 8.07 11.56
C GLU A 376 -28.27 7.34 10.76
N LEU A 377 -28.42 6.04 10.51
CA LEU A 377 -27.48 5.23 9.69
C LEU A 377 -28.07 4.81 8.33
N ALA A 378 -29.23 5.35 7.97
CA ALA A 378 -29.90 5.11 6.71
C ALA A 378 -30.68 6.35 6.25
N ALA A 379 -30.84 6.49 4.94
CA ALA A 379 -31.89 7.36 4.39
C ALA A 379 -33.26 6.67 4.48
N PRO A 380 -34.38 7.40 4.33
CA PRO A 380 -35.71 6.80 4.32
C PRO A 380 -35.84 5.66 3.30
N ALA A 381 -36.41 4.54 3.74
CA ALA A 381 -36.60 3.37 2.89
C ALA A 381 -37.56 3.68 1.72
N VAL A 382 -37.11 3.41 0.50
CA VAL A 382 -37.95 3.42 -0.71
C VAL A 382 -37.63 2.19 -1.56
N PRO A 383 -38.63 1.53 -2.19
CA PRO A 383 -38.41 0.30 -2.96
C PRO A 383 -37.28 0.40 -4.00
N GLN A 384 -37.10 1.59 -4.58
CA GLN A 384 -36.13 1.86 -5.63
C GLN A 384 -34.68 1.85 -5.12
N ASP A 385 -34.45 2.12 -3.84
CA ASP A 385 -33.13 2.27 -3.21
C ASP A 385 -32.86 1.24 -2.10
N GLY A 386 -33.86 0.45 -1.75
CA GLY A 386 -33.80 -0.59 -0.73
C GLY A 386 -34.24 -0.11 0.67
N ARG A 387 -34.12 -1.00 1.65
CA ARG A 387 -34.62 -0.77 3.02
C ARG A 387 -33.71 0.13 3.88
N HIS A 388 -32.39 0.16 3.61
CA HIS A 388 -31.45 1.05 4.30
C HIS A 388 -30.45 1.68 3.31
N PRO A 389 -30.91 2.58 2.44
CA PRO A 389 -30.03 3.31 1.53
C PRO A 389 -28.97 4.09 2.32
N LEU A 390 -27.88 4.50 1.65
CA LEU A 390 -26.88 5.36 2.29
C LEU A 390 -27.54 6.69 2.72
N PRO A 391 -27.23 7.20 3.91
CA PRO A 391 -27.73 8.50 4.35
C PRO A 391 -27.15 9.62 3.50
N ASP A 392 -27.88 10.72 3.40
CA ASP A 392 -27.33 11.96 2.88
C ASP A 392 -26.09 12.40 3.71
N PRO A 393 -24.98 12.81 3.08
CA PRO A 393 -23.76 13.18 3.80
C PRO A 393 -23.96 14.27 4.86
N ASP A 394 -24.82 15.26 4.63
CA ASP A 394 -25.10 16.33 5.60
C ASP A 394 -25.92 15.80 6.78
N ALA A 395 -26.87 14.89 6.52
CA ALA A 395 -27.63 14.22 7.57
C ALA A 395 -26.73 13.34 8.45
N LEU A 396 -25.83 12.55 7.83
CA LEU A 396 -24.85 11.73 8.55
C LEU A 396 -23.88 12.62 9.35
N GLN A 397 -23.43 13.74 8.79
CA GLN A 397 -22.57 14.69 9.50
C GLN A 397 -23.28 15.26 10.73
N ALA A 398 -24.54 15.67 10.58
CA ALA A 398 -25.34 16.20 11.68
C ALA A 398 -25.53 15.14 12.78
N ALA A 399 -25.78 13.88 12.41
CA ALA A 399 -25.88 12.78 13.36
C ALA A 399 -24.55 12.50 14.07
N ALA A 400 -23.44 12.37 13.33
CA ALA A 400 -22.12 12.14 13.87
C ALA A 400 -21.67 13.22 14.86
N ARG A 401 -21.96 14.50 14.56
CA ARG A 401 -21.73 15.60 15.50
C ARG A 401 -22.61 15.49 16.75
N ARG A 402 -23.87 15.08 16.64
CA ARG A 402 -24.74 14.83 17.82
C ARG A 402 -24.23 13.68 18.67
N TRP A 403 -23.55 12.69 18.09
CA TRP A 403 -22.91 11.62 18.85
C TRP A 403 -21.61 12.05 19.54
N GLY A 404 -21.13 13.28 19.27
CA GLY A 404 -19.90 13.82 19.83
C GLY A 404 -18.64 13.51 19.02
N VAL A 405 -18.77 13.01 17.79
CA VAL A 405 -17.62 12.70 16.92
C VAL A 405 -16.95 13.99 16.45
N ARG A 406 -15.65 14.10 16.71
CA ARG A 406 -14.77 15.20 16.31
C ARG A 406 -13.78 14.77 15.24
N GLU A 407 -13.13 15.74 14.59
CA GLU A 407 -11.98 15.43 13.74
C GLU A 407 -10.88 14.73 14.56
N GLY A 408 -10.43 13.57 14.07
CA GLY A 408 -9.43 12.75 14.78
C GLY A 408 -9.97 11.92 15.96
N SER A 409 -11.29 11.92 16.20
CA SER A 409 -11.87 11.07 17.25
C SER A 409 -11.59 9.59 17.05
N ARG A 410 -11.34 8.89 18.15
CA ARG A 410 -11.45 7.43 18.25
C ARG A 410 -12.91 7.08 18.50
N VAL A 411 -13.46 6.18 17.70
CA VAL A 411 -14.85 5.75 17.80
C VAL A 411 -14.91 4.25 18.00
N VAL A 412 -15.71 3.79 18.96
CA VAL A 412 -16.02 2.37 19.17
C VAL A 412 -17.53 2.20 19.03
N ALA A 413 -17.95 1.33 18.12
CA ALA A 413 -19.36 0.94 17.99
C ALA A 413 -19.58 -0.47 18.54
N TYR A 414 -20.75 -0.72 19.12
CA TYR A 414 -21.13 -2.05 19.58
C TYR A 414 -22.64 -2.27 19.47
N ASP A 415 -23.04 -3.54 19.47
CA ASP A 415 -24.42 -3.97 19.65
C ASP A 415 -24.49 -5.18 20.60
N ASN A 416 -25.63 -5.87 20.66
CA ASN A 416 -25.81 -7.10 21.46
C ASN A 416 -25.97 -8.37 20.60
N SER A 417 -25.59 -8.30 19.32
CA SER A 417 -25.83 -9.34 18.31
C SER A 417 -24.56 -9.78 17.58
N GLY A 418 -23.38 -9.54 18.16
CA GLY A 418 -22.10 -9.88 17.53
C GLY A 418 -21.68 -8.88 16.45
N ASN A 419 -22.04 -7.60 16.60
CA ASN A 419 -21.75 -6.49 15.69
C ASN A 419 -22.50 -6.51 14.34
N LEU A 420 -23.54 -7.33 14.19
CA LEU A 420 -24.34 -7.38 12.96
C LEU A 420 -24.94 -6.03 12.57
N ALA A 421 -25.34 -5.20 13.54
CA ALA A 421 -25.85 -3.86 13.33
C ALA A 421 -24.77 -2.79 13.51
N ALA A 422 -23.92 -2.92 14.53
CA ALA A 422 -22.86 -1.95 14.82
C ALA A 422 -21.85 -1.79 13.68
N ALA A 423 -21.62 -2.84 12.90
CA ALA A 423 -20.78 -2.77 11.71
C ALA A 423 -21.27 -1.75 10.67
N ARG A 424 -22.58 -1.42 10.65
CA ARG A 424 -23.11 -0.36 9.77
C ARG A 424 -22.58 1.02 10.16
N ALA A 425 -22.53 1.33 11.45
CA ALA A 425 -21.93 2.58 11.95
C ALA A 425 -20.42 2.61 11.65
N TRP A 426 -19.74 1.48 11.90
CA TRP A 426 -18.32 1.33 11.56
C TRP A 426 -18.05 1.62 10.08
N TRP A 427 -18.81 1.01 9.19
CA TRP A 427 -18.63 1.18 7.75
C TRP A 427 -18.94 2.62 7.30
N LEU A 428 -20.04 3.21 7.78
CA LEU A 428 -20.45 4.57 7.40
C LEU A 428 -19.48 5.65 7.89
N LEU A 429 -18.99 5.54 9.12
CA LEU A 429 -18.02 6.50 9.65
C LEU A 429 -16.68 6.42 8.90
N ARG A 430 -16.23 5.21 8.52
CA ARG A 430 -15.06 5.05 7.65
C ARG A 430 -15.31 5.58 6.25
N TRP A 431 -16.49 5.31 5.67
CA TRP A 431 -16.91 5.86 4.38
C TRP A 431 -16.93 7.39 4.38
N ALA A 432 -17.29 7.98 5.53
CA ALA A 432 -17.29 9.40 5.81
C ALA A 432 -15.90 9.98 6.15
N GLY A 433 -14.84 9.17 6.18
CA GLY A 433 -13.46 9.64 6.39
C GLY A 433 -13.00 9.68 7.84
N VAL A 434 -13.73 9.07 8.79
CA VAL A 434 -13.22 8.86 10.16
C VAL A 434 -12.28 7.65 10.16
N SER A 435 -11.02 7.88 10.52
CA SER A 435 -9.95 6.89 10.34
C SER A 435 -9.87 5.84 11.45
N ASP A 436 -10.20 6.20 12.71
CA ASP A 436 -10.15 5.29 13.86
C ASP A 436 -11.57 4.94 14.33
N VAL A 437 -12.16 3.97 13.66
CA VAL A 437 -13.47 3.39 14.01
C VAL A 437 -13.29 1.90 14.23
N ARG A 438 -13.71 1.41 15.40
CA ARG A 438 -13.56 0.02 15.84
C ARG A 438 -14.88 -0.56 16.32
N LEU A 439 -14.95 -1.89 16.37
CA LEU A 439 -16.07 -2.64 16.92
C LEU A 439 -15.65 -3.28 18.24
N LEU A 440 -16.53 -3.23 19.26
CA LEU A 440 -16.32 -4.02 20.47
C LEU A 440 -16.51 -5.50 20.14
N ASP A 441 -15.43 -6.28 20.19
CA ASP A 441 -15.47 -7.69 19.79
C ASP A 441 -16.33 -8.52 20.76
N GLY A 442 -17.38 -9.15 20.23
CA GLY A 442 -18.43 -9.81 21.00
C GLY A 442 -19.51 -8.88 21.58
N GLY A 443 -19.47 -7.60 21.26
CA GLY A 443 -20.47 -6.59 21.62
C GLY A 443 -20.70 -6.46 23.12
N LEU A 444 -21.92 -6.06 23.51
CA LEU A 444 -22.32 -5.88 24.91
C LEU A 444 -22.15 -7.15 25.75
N ARG A 445 -22.28 -8.34 25.14
CA ARG A 445 -22.08 -9.62 25.84
C ARG A 445 -20.63 -9.77 26.33
N ALA A 446 -19.66 -9.33 25.53
CA ALA A 446 -18.24 -9.38 25.90
C ALA A 446 -17.87 -8.39 27.00
N TRP A 447 -18.69 -7.34 27.23
CA TRP A 447 -18.52 -6.41 28.35
C TRP A 447 -18.60 -7.14 29.71
N GLY A 448 -19.36 -8.24 29.76
CA GLY A 448 -19.45 -9.13 30.92
C GLY A 448 -20.16 -8.50 32.11
N GLU A 449 -19.67 -8.77 33.31
CA GLU A 449 -20.24 -8.26 34.58
C GLU A 449 -19.81 -6.82 34.92
N ARG A 450 -19.12 -6.13 34.00
CA ARG A 450 -18.72 -4.74 34.20
C ARG A 450 -19.96 -3.83 34.32
N PRO A 451 -19.86 -2.70 35.05
CA PRO A 451 -21.01 -1.82 35.27
C PRO A 451 -21.65 -1.35 33.96
N LEU A 452 -22.98 -1.27 33.99
CA LEU A 452 -23.80 -0.63 32.97
C LEU A 452 -24.46 0.63 33.53
N GLU A 453 -24.59 1.63 32.67
CA GLU A 453 -25.39 2.83 32.93
C GLU A 453 -26.84 2.62 32.48
N LYS A 454 -27.79 3.32 33.09
CA LYS A 454 -29.22 3.24 32.77
C LYS A 454 -29.79 4.63 32.51
N GLY A 455 -30.89 4.69 31.78
CA GLY A 455 -31.52 5.95 31.36
C GLY A 455 -30.80 6.58 30.19
N PHE A 456 -30.91 7.90 30.04
CA PHE A 456 -30.45 8.64 28.86
C PHE A 456 -28.94 8.84 28.76
N GLY A 457 -28.17 8.37 29.75
CA GLY A 457 -26.73 8.58 29.80
C GLY A 457 -26.32 10.06 29.84
N ARG A 458 -25.07 10.33 29.43
CA ARG A 458 -24.56 11.69 29.20
C ARG A 458 -24.88 12.12 27.77
N ILE A 459 -25.51 13.29 27.61
CA ILE A 459 -25.63 13.96 26.31
C ILE A 459 -24.25 14.52 25.94
N PRO A 460 -23.60 14.04 24.85
CA PRO A 460 -22.30 14.54 24.43
C PRO A 460 -22.42 15.98 23.92
N GLU A 461 -21.32 16.74 24.04
CA GLU A 461 -21.21 18.00 23.33
C GLU A 461 -21.15 17.75 21.83
N ALA A 462 -21.73 18.65 21.04
CA ALA A 462 -21.67 18.53 19.59
C ALA A 462 -20.20 18.51 19.13
N GLY A 463 -19.88 17.48 18.34
CA GLY A 463 -18.59 17.35 17.69
C GLY A 463 -18.42 18.30 16.50
N ASP A 464 -17.25 18.25 15.87
CA ASP A 464 -16.86 19.10 14.74
C ASP A 464 -16.51 18.31 13.47
N VAL A 465 -16.74 16.99 13.45
CA VAL A 465 -16.41 16.12 12.32
C VAL A 465 -16.95 16.67 10.99
N VAL A 466 -16.14 16.56 9.95
CA VAL A 466 -16.50 16.88 8.57
C VAL A 466 -16.60 15.59 7.77
N VAL A 467 -17.79 15.29 7.24
CA VAL A 467 -18.02 14.08 6.44
C VAL A 467 -17.39 14.24 5.07
N LYS A 468 -16.53 13.28 4.71
CA LYS A 468 -15.85 13.16 3.43
C LYS A 468 -16.27 11.83 2.81
N PRO A 469 -17.37 11.75 2.06
CA PRO A 469 -17.85 10.49 1.50
C PRO A 469 -16.87 9.92 0.48
N GLY A 470 -16.89 8.60 0.28
CA GLY A 470 -16.08 7.91 -0.72
C GLY A 470 -14.77 7.29 -0.20
N ASN A 471 -14.55 7.29 1.12
CA ASN A 471 -13.39 6.64 1.74
C ASN A 471 -13.54 5.12 1.92
N MET A 472 -14.68 4.55 1.52
CA MET A 472 -14.92 3.11 1.44
C MET A 472 -15.55 2.80 0.07
N PRO A 473 -15.18 1.68 -0.59
CA PRO A 473 -15.70 1.35 -1.92
C PRO A 473 -17.21 1.04 -1.89
N VAL A 474 -17.94 1.54 -2.89
CA VAL A 474 -19.39 1.37 -3.03
C VAL A 474 -19.70 0.87 -4.44
N LEU A 475 -20.64 -0.07 -4.55
CA LEU A 475 -21.17 -0.56 -5.82
C LEU A 475 -22.57 -0.01 -6.05
N ALA A 476 -22.83 0.42 -7.28
CA ALA A 476 -24.16 0.60 -7.81
C ALA A 476 -24.79 -0.77 -8.15
N MET A 477 -26.11 -0.77 -8.31
CA MET A 477 -26.88 -1.98 -8.62
C MET A 477 -26.41 -2.68 -9.91
N ASP A 478 -26.07 -1.91 -10.96
CA ASP A 478 -25.55 -2.48 -12.21
C ASP A 478 -24.15 -3.06 -12.06
N GLU A 479 -23.30 -2.42 -11.28
CA GLU A 479 -21.94 -2.90 -11.00
C GLU A 479 -21.98 -4.20 -10.20
N ALA A 480 -22.91 -4.34 -9.25
CA ALA A 480 -23.14 -5.60 -8.55
C ALA A 480 -23.60 -6.71 -9.52
N GLY A 481 -24.49 -6.40 -10.47
CA GLY A 481 -24.98 -7.38 -11.44
C GLY A 481 -23.95 -7.85 -12.49
N ALA A 482 -22.89 -7.07 -12.70
CA ALA A 482 -21.82 -7.37 -13.65
C ALA A 482 -20.43 -7.41 -12.97
N PHE A 483 -20.41 -7.73 -11.67
CA PHE A 483 -19.20 -7.62 -10.87
C PHE A 483 -18.10 -8.58 -11.38
N PRO A 484 -16.90 -8.08 -11.73
CA PRO A 484 -15.86 -8.90 -12.36
C PRO A 484 -15.14 -9.83 -11.38
N GLY A 485 -15.27 -9.57 -10.08
CA GLY A 485 -14.67 -10.37 -9.00
C GLY A 485 -15.68 -11.31 -8.35
N VAL A 486 -15.54 -11.50 -7.03
CA VAL A 486 -16.46 -12.32 -6.24
C VAL A 486 -17.48 -11.41 -5.57
N LEU A 487 -18.77 -11.61 -5.87
CA LEU A 487 -19.88 -10.97 -5.18
C LEU A 487 -20.39 -11.90 -4.07
N LEU A 488 -20.26 -11.48 -2.81
CA LEU A 488 -20.71 -12.24 -1.65
C LEU A 488 -22.12 -11.82 -1.22
N ASP A 489 -22.99 -12.82 -1.00
CA ASP A 489 -24.29 -12.65 -0.35
C ASP A 489 -24.19 -13.00 1.14
N ALA A 490 -24.27 -11.98 2.00
CA ALA A 490 -24.10 -12.14 3.44
C ALA A 490 -25.36 -12.65 4.18
N ARG A 491 -26.45 -12.92 3.47
CA ARG A 491 -27.69 -13.45 4.06
C ARG A 491 -27.53 -14.91 4.50
N ALA A 492 -28.48 -15.38 5.31
CA ALA A 492 -28.59 -16.79 5.64
C ALA A 492 -28.77 -17.64 4.36
N GLY A 493 -28.18 -18.84 4.34
CA GLY A 493 -28.09 -19.66 3.13
C GLY A 493 -29.46 -20.03 2.54
N GLU A 494 -30.49 -20.21 3.36
CA GLU A 494 -31.86 -20.48 2.92
C GLU A 494 -32.49 -19.29 2.17
N ARG A 495 -32.10 -18.05 2.50
CA ARG A 495 -32.53 -16.85 1.76
C ARG A 495 -31.82 -16.77 0.40
N TYR A 496 -30.52 -17.04 0.38
CA TYR A 496 -29.74 -17.13 -0.85
C TYR A 496 -30.31 -18.20 -1.81
N ARG A 497 -30.59 -19.41 -1.30
CA ARG A 497 -31.14 -20.51 -2.11
C ARG A 497 -32.57 -20.25 -2.59
N GLY A 498 -33.25 -19.23 -2.05
CA GLY A 498 -34.64 -18.90 -2.37
C GLY A 498 -35.67 -19.81 -1.72
N GLU A 499 -35.30 -20.52 -0.65
CA GLU A 499 -36.19 -21.42 0.09
C GLU A 499 -37.15 -20.65 1.01
N GLN A 500 -36.66 -19.54 1.58
CA GLN A 500 -37.43 -18.65 2.44
C GLN A 500 -37.07 -17.20 2.15
N GLU A 501 -38.08 -16.37 1.89
CA GLU A 501 -37.91 -14.92 1.82
C GLU A 501 -39.05 -14.23 2.58
N PRO A 502 -38.83 -13.91 3.87
CA PRO A 502 -39.90 -13.38 4.73
C PRO A 502 -40.09 -11.86 4.62
N ILE A 503 -39.22 -11.14 3.90
CA ILE A 503 -39.17 -9.67 3.95
C ILE A 503 -39.34 -9.06 2.56
N ASP A 504 -38.50 -9.49 1.62
CA ASP A 504 -38.33 -8.85 0.33
C ASP A 504 -39.28 -9.50 -0.73
N PRO A 505 -39.73 -8.78 -1.77
CA PRO A 505 -40.82 -9.24 -2.65
C PRO A 505 -40.51 -10.48 -3.49
N ARG A 506 -39.23 -10.86 -3.63
CA ARG A 506 -38.76 -11.99 -4.43
C ARG A 506 -37.68 -12.77 -3.68
N ALA A 507 -37.81 -14.09 -3.68
CA ALA A 507 -36.79 -15.00 -3.16
C ALA A 507 -35.64 -15.21 -4.17
N GLY A 508 -34.48 -15.65 -3.68
CA GLY A 508 -33.30 -15.95 -4.49
C GLY A 508 -32.13 -15.01 -4.21
N HIS A 509 -31.17 -14.96 -5.14
CA HIS A 509 -29.95 -14.18 -5.07
C HIS A 509 -29.57 -13.55 -6.43
N ILE A 510 -28.60 -12.62 -6.41
CA ILE A 510 -28.04 -11.98 -7.60
C ILE A 510 -27.22 -13.03 -8.36
N PRO A 511 -27.46 -13.29 -9.66
CA PRO A 511 -26.71 -14.30 -10.41
C PRO A 511 -25.19 -14.09 -10.34
N GLY A 512 -24.44 -15.17 -10.19
CA GLY A 512 -22.99 -15.17 -9.99
C GLY A 512 -22.55 -14.91 -8.54
N ALA A 513 -23.48 -14.57 -7.62
CA ALA A 513 -23.13 -14.36 -6.23
C ALA A 513 -22.82 -15.66 -5.50
N VAL A 514 -21.85 -15.62 -4.58
CA VAL A 514 -21.46 -16.70 -3.70
C VAL A 514 -22.09 -16.49 -2.31
N SER A 515 -22.73 -17.52 -1.77
CA SER A 515 -23.30 -17.48 -0.42
C SER A 515 -22.18 -17.38 0.63
N ALA A 516 -22.25 -16.36 1.50
CA ALA A 516 -21.31 -16.14 2.60
C ALA A 516 -22.05 -15.71 3.87
N PRO A 517 -22.80 -16.61 4.55
CA PRO A 517 -23.64 -16.22 5.68
C PRO A 517 -22.82 -15.56 6.79
N THR A 518 -23.22 -14.37 7.20
CA THR A 518 -22.35 -13.55 8.07
C THR A 518 -22.17 -14.11 9.48
N THR A 519 -23.12 -14.93 9.94
CA THR A 519 -23.08 -15.59 11.25
C THR A 519 -21.90 -16.54 11.39
N GLU A 520 -21.39 -17.08 10.29
CA GLU A 520 -20.22 -17.96 10.29
C GLU A 520 -18.90 -17.19 10.49
N ASN A 521 -18.91 -15.85 10.45
CA ASN A 521 -17.74 -15.03 10.83
C ASN A 521 -17.50 -15.02 12.33
N LEU A 522 -18.48 -15.46 13.13
CA LEU A 522 -18.42 -15.42 14.57
C LEU A 522 -18.05 -16.80 15.16
N ALA A 523 -17.31 -16.78 16.24
CA ALA A 523 -17.11 -17.90 17.14
C ALA A 523 -18.35 -18.10 18.04
N ALA A 524 -18.40 -19.23 18.76
CA ALA A 524 -19.55 -19.60 19.59
C ALA A 524 -19.85 -18.61 20.74
N ASP A 525 -18.86 -17.81 21.15
CA ASP A 525 -18.99 -16.78 22.18
C ASP A 525 -19.51 -15.43 21.61
N GLY A 526 -19.71 -15.34 20.30
CA GLY A 526 -20.19 -14.15 19.60
C GLY A 526 -19.07 -13.18 19.18
N ARG A 527 -17.80 -13.50 19.42
CA ARG A 527 -16.65 -12.75 18.91
C ARG A 527 -16.39 -13.09 17.44
N PHE A 528 -15.71 -12.21 16.72
CA PHE A 528 -15.19 -12.56 15.41
C PHE A 528 -14.21 -13.74 15.52
N ARG A 529 -14.23 -14.61 14.51
CA ARG A 529 -13.18 -15.61 14.32
C ARG A 529 -11.84 -14.93 14.14
N THR A 530 -10.77 -15.69 14.37
CA THR A 530 -9.41 -15.15 14.23
C THR A 530 -9.12 -14.70 12.79
N PRO A 531 -8.18 -13.75 12.59
CA PRO A 531 -7.78 -13.31 11.25
C PRO A 531 -7.40 -14.45 10.30
N ASP A 532 -6.73 -15.49 10.80
CA ASP A 532 -6.34 -16.65 9.98
C ASP A 532 -7.53 -17.53 9.60
N GLU A 533 -8.47 -17.75 10.51
CA GLU A 533 -9.70 -18.49 10.21
C GLU A 533 -10.57 -17.75 9.19
N LEU A 534 -10.72 -16.44 9.34
CA LEU A 534 -11.46 -15.59 8.41
C LEU A 534 -10.76 -15.55 7.04
N SER A 535 -9.43 -15.38 7.02
CA SER A 535 -8.64 -15.41 5.78
C SER A 535 -8.79 -16.74 5.03
N ALA A 536 -8.72 -17.87 5.74
CA ALA A 536 -8.91 -19.19 5.16
C ALA A 536 -10.34 -19.37 4.62
N ARG A 537 -11.35 -18.91 5.38
CA ARG A 537 -12.75 -18.95 4.96
C ARG A 537 -12.97 -18.15 3.66
N PHE A 538 -12.53 -16.90 3.63
CA PHE A 538 -12.72 -16.03 2.46
C PHE A 538 -11.92 -16.49 1.25
N ALA A 539 -10.73 -17.06 1.45
CA ALA A 539 -9.98 -17.71 0.38
C ALA A 539 -10.76 -18.86 -0.26
N ALA A 540 -11.44 -19.69 0.53
CA ALA A 540 -12.28 -20.77 0.02
C ALA A 540 -13.51 -20.28 -0.78
N LEU A 541 -13.93 -19.04 -0.54
CA LEU A 541 -15.00 -18.36 -1.29
C LEU A 541 -14.46 -17.59 -2.52
N GLY A 542 -13.16 -17.61 -2.78
CA GLY A 542 -12.52 -16.92 -3.91
C GLY A 542 -12.15 -15.46 -3.65
N ALA A 543 -12.28 -14.98 -2.41
CA ALA A 543 -12.03 -13.58 -2.02
C ALA A 543 -10.56 -13.28 -1.66
N SER A 544 -9.62 -14.20 -1.90
CA SER A 544 -8.18 -13.99 -1.62
C SER A 544 -7.40 -13.36 -2.78
N THR A 545 -7.85 -13.55 -4.02
CA THR A 545 -7.15 -13.09 -5.23
C THR A 545 -7.98 -12.18 -6.13
N ASN A 546 -9.29 -12.11 -5.90
CA ASN A 546 -10.23 -11.36 -6.71
C ASN A 546 -10.69 -10.10 -5.96
N GLU A 547 -11.15 -9.10 -6.70
CA GLU A 547 -11.93 -8.00 -6.11
C GLU A 547 -13.18 -8.56 -5.44
N VAL A 548 -13.59 -7.96 -4.33
CA VAL A 548 -14.71 -8.45 -3.51
C VAL A 548 -15.81 -7.41 -3.45
N GLY A 549 -17.02 -7.81 -3.84
CA GLY A 549 -18.24 -7.06 -3.65
C GLY A 549 -19.09 -7.77 -2.60
N VAL A 550 -19.86 -7.03 -1.82
CA VAL A 550 -20.70 -7.61 -0.77
C VAL A 550 -22.08 -6.97 -0.78
N TYR A 551 -23.11 -7.80 -0.68
CA TYR A 551 -24.47 -7.37 -0.40
C TYR A 551 -25.14 -8.29 0.63
N CYS A 552 -26.30 -7.87 1.12
CA CYS A 552 -27.12 -8.71 1.98
C CYS A 552 -28.60 -8.49 1.71
N GLY A 553 -29.44 -8.44 2.75
CA GLY A 553 -30.82 -7.96 2.62
C GLY A 553 -30.90 -6.46 2.30
N SER A 554 -30.12 -5.62 2.97
CA SER A 554 -30.30 -4.16 2.91
C SER A 554 -29.05 -3.37 3.35
N GLY A 555 -27.85 -3.89 3.10
CA GLY A 555 -26.59 -3.20 3.43
C GLY A 555 -26.12 -3.26 4.89
N VAL A 556 -26.97 -3.67 5.84
CA VAL A 556 -26.62 -3.74 7.28
C VAL A 556 -25.63 -4.87 7.55
N THR A 557 -26.04 -6.13 7.42
CA THR A 557 -25.15 -7.28 7.66
C THR A 557 -24.04 -7.44 6.61
N ALA A 558 -24.19 -6.82 5.43
CA ALA A 558 -23.10 -6.69 4.47
C ALA A 558 -21.95 -5.85 5.04
N SER A 559 -22.26 -4.82 5.85
CA SER A 559 -21.24 -4.03 6.55
C SER A 559 -20.47 -4.89 7.57
N HIS A 560 -21.14 -5.86 8.21
CA HIS A 560 -20.50 -6.84 9.10
C HIS A 560 -19.58 -7.81 8.34
N GLU A 561 -20.03 -8.31 7.18
CA GLU A 561 -19.19 -9.13 6.30
C GLU A 561 -17.92 -8.36 5.86
N ILE A 562 -18.06 -7.08 5.52
CA ILE A 562 -16.93 -6.21 5.17
C ILE A 562 -16.00 -6.01 6.38
N ALA A 563 -16.53 -5.87 7.59
CA ALA A 563 -15.71 -5.81 8.80
C ALA A 563 -14.92 -7.13 9.01
N ALA A 564 -15.54 -8.29 8.79
CA ALA A 564 -14.85 -9.58 8.85
C ALA A 564 -13.76 -9.72 7.77
N LEU A 565 -14.03 -9.29 6.54
CA LEU A 565 -13.05 -9.22 5.45
C LEU A 565 -11.89 -8.29 5.83
N ALA A 566 -12.18 -7.13 6.43
CA ALA A 566 -11.15 -6.21 6.90
C ALA A 566 -10.29 -6.80 8.03
N VAL A 567 -10.87 -7.58 8.96
CA VAL A 567 -10.10 -8.35 9.97
C VAL A 567 -9.18 -9.38 9.29
N ALA A 568 -9.63 -9.97 8.18
CA ALA A 568 -8.81 -10.87 7.36
C ALA A 568 -7.80 -10.15 6.43
N GLY A 569 -7.78 -8.82 6.43
CA GLY A 569 -6.92 -8.00 5.56
C GLY A 569 -7.38 -7.93 4.10
N ILE A 570 -8.68 -8.14 3.84
CA ILE A 570 -9.30 -8.10 2.51
C ILE A 570 -10.21 -6.88 2.41
N GLU A 571 -10.00 -6.06 1.39
CA GLU A 571 -10.88 -4.93 1.08
C GLU A 571 -12.10 -5.40 0.27
N ALA A 572 -13.24 -4.77 0.51
CA ALA A 572 -14.47 -5.12 -0.19
C ALA A 572 -15.40 -3.92 -0.37
N ALA A 573 -16.10 -3.92 -1.50
CA ALA A 573 -17.07 -2.90 -1.88
C ALA A 573 -18.48 -3.26 -1.40
N LEU A 574 -19.18 -2.29 -0.80
CA LEU A 574 -20.56 -2.47 -0.37
C LEU A 574 -21.52 -2.17 -1.51
N TYR A 575 -22.48 -3.05 -1.80
CA TYR A 575 -23.71 -2.70 -2.53
C TYR A 575 -24.83 -2.36 -1.53
N PRO A 576 -25.12 -1.07 -1.26
CA PRO A 576 -25.96 -0.68 -0.12
C PRO A 576 -27.43 -1.08 -0.28
N GLY A 577 -27.99 -0.89 -1.49
CA GLY A 577 -29.39 -1.24 -1.77
C GLY A 577 -29.66 -2.75 -1.66
N SER A 578 -28.63 -3.56 -1.92
CA SER A 578 -28.61 -4.98 -1.60
C SER A 578 -29.80 -5.74 -2.21
N TRP A 579 -30.19 -6.89 -1.66
CA TRP A 579 -31.33 -7.67 -2.16
C TRP A 579 -32.65 -6.92 -2.11
N SER A 580 -32.84 -6.06 -1.10
CA SER A 580 -34.07 -5.27 -0.96
C SER A 580 -34.29 -4.32 -2.14
N GLN A 581 -33.23 -3.71 -2.67
CA GLN A 581 -33.31 -2.94 -3.91
C GLN A 581 -33.50 -3.88 -5.10
N TRP A 582 -32.60 -4.87 -5.26
CA TRP A 582 -32.58 -5.76 -6.42
C TRP A 582 -33.91 -6.47 -6.69
N SER A 583 -34.52 -7.03 -5.64
CA SER A 583 -35.79 -7.76 -5.71
C SER A 583 -37.00 -6.87 -6.07
N ASN A 584 -36.91 -5.55 -5.91
CA ASN A 584 -37.95 -4.62 -6.33
C ASN A 584 -37.90 -4.28 -7.84
N TYR A 585 -36.85 -4.69 -8.57
CA TYR A 585 -36.76 -4.52 -10.03
C TYR A 585 -37.12 -5.83 -10.75
N PRO A 586 -38.33 -5.97 -11.30
CA PRO A 586 -38.82 -7.25 -11.87
C PRO A 586 -38.00 -7.73 -13.07
N ASP A 587 -37.43 -6.81 -13.85
CA ASP A 587 -36.64 -7.15 -15.05
C ASP A 587 -35.24 -7.68 -14.72
N ARG A 588 -34.78 -7.56 -13.46
CA ARG A 588 -33.50 -8.12 -13.03
C ARG A 588 -33.60 -9.61 -12.74
N PRO A 589 -32.64 -10.42 -13.17
CA PRO A 589 -32.63 -11.85 -12.91
C PRO A 589 -32.48 -12.15 -11.42
N ALA A 590 -33.14 -13.21 -10.95
CA ALA A 590 -32.95 -13.78 -9.61
C ALA A 590 -32.64 -15.27 -9.77
N ALA A 591 -31.49 -15.69 -9.29
CA ALA A 591 -31.09 -17.08 -9.25
C ALA A 591 -31.60 -17.75 -7.96
N THR A 592 -31.73 -19.08 -7.98
CA THR A 592 -32.17 -19.91 -6.85
C THR A 592 -31.33 -21.18 -6.81
N GLY A 593 -31.28 -21.84 -5.66
CA GLY A 593 -30.44 -23.03 -5.46
C GLY A 593 -29.06 -22.70 -4.87
N PRO A 594 -28.21 -23.73 -4.67
CA PRO A 594 -26.97 -23.61 -3.89
C PRO A 594 -25.75 -23.14 -4.68
N THR A 595 -25.88 -22.91 -6.00
CA THR A 595 -24.76 -22.55 -6.88
C THR A 595 -24.91 -21.11 -7.39
N PRO A 596 -23.79 -20.39 -7.61
CA PRO A 596 -23.77 -19.06 -8.21
C PRO A 596 -24.45 -18.97 -9.57
#